data_AF-A0A9D9QP72-F1
#
_entry.id   AF-A0A9D9QP72-F1
#
_cell.length_a   1.000
_cell.length_b   1.000
_cell.length_c   1.000
_cell.angle_alpha   90.00
_cell.angle_beta   90.00
_cell.angle_gamma   90.00
#
_symmetry.space_group_name_H-M   'P 1'
#
loop_
_entity.id
_entity.type
_entity.pdbx_description
1 polymer ?
#
loop_
_entity_poly.entity_id
_entity_poly.type
_entity_poly.pdbx_seq_one_letter_code
_entity_poly.pdbx_strand_id
1 'polypeptide(L)'
;MIGFRFSKFQPGPEQGSPFDRLLSLFLQLLTYTAGDANEALQWMNELDREHGLTDNEYSMGDFVEDLKRKGYLRDDTNGGLVMTPKAEQSIRKSALEEVFGKLRRSAPGRHSTRFTGIGEEPTGDLREYRFGDTADQISMTESIRNAQINHGLLDFHLMEGDLEVSEREHQSQTSTVLMIDISHSMILYGEDRITPAKKVAMALAELIRIRFPKDTLDVIVFGDDAWPISVKDLPYLQVGPYHTNTPAGLELAMDLLRRRKNPNKQIFMITDGKPSCMRVGDRLYKNSFGLDRRIVNKCLTLASNCKRLRIPITTFMVAEDPYLRSFIHEFSEANGGKAYYTSLKGLGQFVLEDFERNRVRRR
;
A
#
# COMPACT_ATOMS: atom_id res chain seq x y z
N MET A 1 -42.16 18.65 -16.71
CA MET A 1 -40.71 18.62 -16.97
C MET A 1 -40.02 18.59 -15.60
N ILE A 2 -39.48 17.45 -15.18
CA ILE A 2 -38.80 17.34 -13.88
C ILE A 2 -37.39 17.88 -14.11
N GLY A 3 -37.16 19.14 -13.75
CA GLY A 3 -35.87 19.80 -13.86
C GLY A 3 -34.97 19.48 -12.67
N PHE A 4 -33.67 19.32 -12.91
CA PHE A 4 -32.67 19.21 -11.85
C PHE A 4 -32.55 20.55 -11.12
N ARG A 5 -32.87 20.57 -9.83
CA ARG A 5 -32.55 21.69 -8.93
C ARG A 5 -31.15 21.47 -8.37
N PHE A 6 -30.20 22.29 -8.80
CA PHE A 6 -28.88 22.36 -8.19
C PHE A 6 -28.96 23.28 -6.95
N SER A 7 -28.77 22.72 -5.75
CA SER A 7 -28.55 23.48 -4.53
C SER A 7 -27.05 23.60 -4.24
N LYS A 8 -26.65 24.58 -3.43
CA LYS A 8 -25.29 24.63 -2.87
C LYS A 8 -25.05 23.32 -2.12
N PHE A 9 -23.89 22.71 -2.36
CA PHE A 9 -23.45 21.52 -1.62
C PHE A 9 -23.42 21.84 -0.13
N GLN A 10 -24.36 21.28 0.62
CA GLN A 10 -24.26 21.19 2.06
C GLN A 10 -23.51 19.89 2.34
N PRO A 11 -22.33 19.93 2.97
CA PRO A 11 -21.74 18.72 3.52
C PRO A 11 -22.82 18.07 4.38
N GLY A 12 -23.10 16.79 4.16
CA GLY A 12 -23.94 16.03 5.10
C GLY A 12 -23.33 16.15 6.50
N PRO A 13 -24.11 15.94 7.58
CA PRO A 13 -23.59 16.03 8.94
C PRO A 13 -22.31 15.19 9.01
N GLU A 14 -21.18 15.84 9.23
CA GLU A 14 -19.92 15.14 9.44
C GLU A 14 -20.10 14.30 10.71
N GLN A 15 -20.37 13.01 10.52
CA GLN A 15 -20.63 12.09 11.62
C GLN A 15 -19.33 11.91 12.41
N GLY A 16 -19.22 12.57 13.57
CA GLY A 16 -18.09 12.43 14.48
C GLY A 16 -18.16 13.44 15.62
N SER A 17 -17.48 13.13 16.73
CA SER A 17 -17.28 14.13 17.80
C SER A 17 -16.43 15.30 17.27
N PRO A 18 -16.46 16.50 17.89
CA PRO A 18 -15.54 17.60 17.55
C PRO A 18 -14.07 17.15 17.48
N PHE A 19 -13.67 16.28 18.41
CA PHE A 19 -12.35 15.65 18.40
C PHE A 19 -12.07 14.83 17.13
N ASP A 20 -13.01 14.01 16.65
CA ASP A 20 -12.76 13.12 15.50
C ASP A 20 -12.56 13.92 14.21
N ARG A 21 -13.29 15.03 14.07
CA ARG A 21 -13.13 15.97 12.95
C ARG A 21 -11.74 16.58 12.95
N LEU A 22 -11.33 17.18 14.07
CA LEU A 22 -10.00 17.78 14.21
C LEU A 22 -8.88 16.75 14.13
N LEU A 23 -9.09 15.52 14.64
CA LEU A 23 -8.14 14.43 14.53
C LEU A 23 -7.90 14.06 13.06
N SER A 24 -8.95 13.97 12.25
CA SER A 24 -8.79 13.64 10.83
C SER A 24 -7.94 14.67 10.07
N LEU A 25 -8.13 15.96 10.37
CA LEU A 25 -7.35 17.06 9.81
C LEU A 25 -5.91 17.01 10.33
N PHE A 26 -5.73 16.86 11.65
CA PHE A 26 -4.42 16.77 12.29
C PHE A 26 -3.56 15.64 11.72
N LEU A 27 -4.13 14.44 11.50
CA LEU A 27 -3.43 13.31 10.89
C LEU A 27 -2.99 13.60 9.44
N GLN A 28 -3.78 14.39 8.69
CA GLN A 28 -3.38 14.82 7.35
C GLN A 28 -2.22 15.81 7.42
N LEU A 29 -2.30 16.82 8.28
CA LEU A 29 -1.25 17.83 8.45
C LEU A 29 0.06 17.19 8.91
N LEU A 30 0.01 16.22 9.82
CA LEU A 30 1.18 15.43 10.22
C LEU A 30 1.90 14.74 9.06
N THR A 31 1.19 14.38 7.98
CA THR A 31 1.83 13.80 6.80
C THR A 31 2.58 14.88 6.00
N TYR A 32 2.03 16.09 5.93
CA TYR A 32 2.65 17.24 5.26
C TYR A 32 3.84 17.79 6.04
N THR A 33 3.76 17.90 7.36
CA THR A 33 4.84 18.38 8.24
C THR A 33 5.89 17.31 8.56
N ALA A 34 5.89 16.21 7.79
CA ALA A 34 6.79 15.07 7.99
C ALA A 34 6.85 14.57 9.45
N GLY A 35 5.71 14.53 10.12
CA GLY A 35 5.56 14.07 11.50
C GLY A 35 5.88 15.11 12.58
N ASP A 36 6.17 16.37 12.23
CA ASP A 36 6.29 17.45 13.22
C ASP A 36 4.91 17.83 13.75
N ALA A 37 4.64 17.40 14.99
CA ALA A 37 3.39 17.67 15.68
C ALA A 37 3.23 19.15 16.07
N ASN A 38 4.32 19.86 16.34
CA ASN A 38 4.26 21.27 16.73
C ASN A 38 3.89 22.12 15.52
N GLU A 39 4.55 21.87 14.38
CA GLU A 39 4.22 22.53 13.11
C GLU A 39 2.77 22.21 12.69
N ALA A 40 2.35 20.95 12.79
CA ALA A 40 0.98 20.57 12.45
C ALA A 40 -0.06 21.28 13.33
N LEU A 41 0.20 21.43 14.64
CA LEU A 41 -0.68 22.17 15.54
C LEU A 41 -0.68 23.69 15.27
N GLN A 42 0.45 24.26 14.83
CA GLN A 42 0.48 25.66 14.38
C GLN A 42 -0.41 25.87 13.16
N TRP A 43 -0.35 24.97 12.18
CA TRP A 43 -1.22 25.02 11.00
C TRP A 43 -2.70 24.80 11.37
N MET A 44 -3.00 23.91 12.32
CA MET A 44 -4.36 23.76 12.86
C MET A 44 -4.90 25.07 13.45
N ASN A 45 -4.08 25.81 14.21
CA ASN A 45 -4.49 27.09 14.78
C ASN A 45 -4.78 28.14 13.70
N GLU A 46 -3.97 28.18 12.63
CA GLU A 46 -4.20 29.12 11.53
C GLU A 46 -5.46 28.78 10.74
N LEU A 47 -5.69 27.48 10.46
CA LEU A 47 -6.93 27.02 9.84
C LEU A 47 -8.15 27.29 10.72
N ASP A 48 -8.02 27.17 12.04
CA ASP A 48 -9.09 27.47 12.98
C ASP A 48 -9.45 28.97 12.98
N ARG A 49 -8.45 29.86 12.90
CA ARG A 49 -8.68 31.30 12.77
C ARG A 49 -9.41 31.66 11.48
N GLU A 50 -9.08 31.00 10.37
CA GLU A 50 -9.67 31.29 9.06
C GLU A 50 -11.05 30.66 8.87
N HIS A 51 -11.26 29.45 9.38
CA HIS A 51 -12.44 28.64 9.09
C HIS A 51 -13.37 28.38 10.28
N GLY A 52 -12.98 28.75 11.50
CA GLY A 52 -13.76 28.50 12.72
C GLY A 52 -14.01 27.00 12.92
N LEU A 53 -12.94 26.22 13.05
CA LEU A 53 -13.01 24.76 13.22
C LEU A 53 -13.44 24.37 14.64
N THR A 54 -13.17 25.25 15.61
CA THR A 54 -13.52 25.13 17.03
C THR A 54 -14.69 26.03 17.39
N ASP A 55 -15.28 25.78 18.57
CA ASP A 55 -16.35 26.60 19.12
C ASP A 55 -16.10 26.88 20.62
N ASN A 56 -17.05 27.56 21.27
CA ASN A 56 -16.95 27.88 22.70
C ASN A 56 -17.01 26.64 23.60
N GLU A 57 -17.47 25.49 23.10
CA GLU A 57 -17.58 24.25 23.86
C GLU A 57 -16.34 23.36 23.70
N TYR A 58 -15.61 23.50 22.59
CA TYR A 58 -14.42 22.70 22.29
C TYR A 58 -13.34 23.51 21.59
N SER A 59 -12.32 23.94 22.33
CA SER A 59 -11.22 24.76 21.84
C SER A 59 -10.04 23.93 21.32
N MET A 60 -9.08 24.58 20.64
CA MET A 60 -7.83 23.94 20.23
C MET A 60 -7.01 23.43 21.43
N GLY A 61 -7.13 24.09 22.59
CA GLY A 61 -6.51 23.62 23.84
C GLY A 61 -7.09 22.28 24.30
N ASP A 62 -8.42 22.16 24.26
CA ASP A 62 -9.12 20.91 24.59
C ASP A 62 -8.74 19.78 23.64
N PHE A 63 -8.56 20.11 22.35
CA PHE A 63 -8.06 19.16 21.34
C PHE A 63 -6.65 18.63 21.66
N VAL A 64 -5.72 19.50 22.03
CA VAL A 64 -4.35 19.11 22.39
C VAL A 64 -4.33 18.24 23.65
N GLU A 65 -5.10 18.61 24.67
CA GLU A 65 -5.24 17.80 25.88
C GLU A 65 -5.89 16.43 25.60
N ASP A 66 -6.90 16.39 24.72
CA ASP A 66 -7.50 15.14 24.27
C ASP A 66 -6.50 14.27 23.48
N LEU A 67 -5.64 14.86 22.65
CA LEU A 67 -4.57 14.13 21.95
C LEU A 67 -3.60 13.50 22.94
N LYS A 68 -3.20 14.21 24.00
CA LYS A 68 -2.37 13.67 25.08
C LYS A 68 -3.09 12.57 25.87
N ARG A 69 -4.32 12.83 26.34
CA ARG A 69 -5.12 11.89 27.14
C ARG A 69 -5.43 10.60 26.38
N LYS A 70 -5.73 10.71 25.08
CA LYS A 70 -5.98 9.56 24.20
C LYS A 70 -4.68 8.92 23.70
N GLY A 71 -3.50 9.44 24.07
CA GLY A 71 -2.19 8.84 23.82
C GLY A 71 -1.69 8.98 22.39
N TYR A 72 -2.10 10.01 21.66
CA TYR A 72 -1.58 10.37 20.33
C TYR A 72 -0.27 11.17 20.41
N LEU A 73 -0.18 12.06 21.41
CA LEU A 73 1.00 12.88 21.66
C LEU A 73 1.53 12.62 23.07
N ARG A 74 2.82 12.87 23.26
CA ARG A 74 3.47 12.93 24.56
C ARG A 74 4.42 14.12 24.59
N ASP A 75 4.68 14.62 25.79
CA ASP A 75 5.68 15.65 26.01
C ASP A 75 7.08 15.05 25.83
N ASP A 76 7.93 15.76 25.11
CA ASP A 76 9.36 15.48 24.97
C ASP A 76 10.13 16.08 26.16
N THR A 77 11.31 15.52 26.39
CA THR A 77 12.29 15.99 27.37
C THR A 77 12.68 17.47 27.21
N ASN A 78 12.55 18.03 26.02
CA ASN A 78 12.86 19.43 25.72
C ASN A 78 11.62 20.35 25.69
N GLY A 79 10.45 19.88 26.14
CA GLY A 79 9.21 20.67 26.16
C GLY A 79 8.47 20.77 24.83
N GLY A 80 8.86 19.99 23.82
CA GLY A 80 8.12 19.85 22.56
C GLY A 80 7.11 18.70 22.60
N LEU A 81 6.15 18.67 21.67
CA LEU A 81 5.25 17.52 21.50
C LEU A 81 5.83 16.54 20.49
N VAL A 82 5.82 15.25 20.83
CA VAL A 82 6.24 14.17 19.93
C VAL A 82 5.14 13.13 19.74
N MET A 83 5.07 12.57 18.54
CA MET A 83 4.11 11.53 18.21
C MET A 83 4.37 10.23 18.96
N THR A 84 3.29 9.55 19.34
CA THR A 84 3.36 8.18 19.86
C THR A 84 3.23 7.15 18.74
N PRO A 85 3.58 5.87 18.98
CA PRO A 85 3.31 4.79 18.04
C PRO A 85 1.83 4.66 17.67
N LYS A 86 0.91 5.11 18.55
CA LYS A 86 -0.52 5.14 18.28
C LYS A 86 -0.86 6.17 17.19
N ALA A 87 -0.28 7.37 17.26
CA ALA A 87 -0.44 8.38 16.21
C ALA A 87 0.12 7.88 14.88
N GLU A 88 1.31 7.31 14.87
CA GLU A 88 1.90 6.72 13.65
C GLU A 88 1.00 5.65 13.02
N GLN A 89 0.39 4.78 13.84
CA GLN A 89 -0.56 3.79 13.34
C GLN A 89 -1.83 4.43 12.79
N SER A 90 -2.36 5.46 13.47
CA SER A 90 -3.56 6.16 12.99
C SER A 90 -3.33 6.92 11.69
N ILE A 91 -2.15 7.50 11.47
CA ILE A 91 -1.77 8.10 10.17
C ILE A 91 -1.86 7.04 9.07
N ARG A 92 -1.27 5.85 9.28
CA ARG A 92 -1.31 4.78 8.28
C ARG A 92 -2.72 4.25 8.00
N LYS A 93 -3.55 4.11 9.04
CA LYS A 93 -4.96 3.72 8.88
C LYS A 93 -5.77 4.77 8.13
N SER A 94 -5.55 6.04 8.46
CA SER A 94 -6.19 7.16 7.75
C SER A 94 -5.78 7.17 6.26
N ALA A 95 -4.49 6.98 5.96
CA ALA A 95 -4.00 6.86 4.59
C ALA A 95 -4.62 5.64 3.87
N LEU A 96 -4.76 4.50 4.54
CA LEU A 96 -5.45 3.32 4.01
C LEU A 96 -6.91 3.63 3.65
N GLU A 97 -7.65 4.31 4.52
CA GLU A 97 -9.03 4.70 4.27
C GLU A 97 -9.17 5.75 3.16
N GLU A 98 -8.26 6.71 3.09
CA GLU A 98 -8.23 7.72 2.03
C GLU A 98 -7.97 7.09 0.65
N VAL A 99 -6.98 6.19 0.57
CA VAL A 99 -6.55 5.55 -0.69
C VAL A 99 -7.48 4.42 -1.11
N PHE A 100 -7.92 3.57 -0.18
CA PHE A 100 -8.67 2.34 -0.45
C PHE A 100 -10.10 2.32 0.12
N GLY A 101 -10.47 3.24 1.02
CA GLY A 101 -11.80 3.22 1.67
C GLY A 101 -12.97 3.43 0.70
N LYS A 102 -12.73 4.10 -0.44
CA LYS A 102 -13.72 4.22 -1.52
C LYS A 102 -14.02 2.89 -2.23
N LEU A 103 -13.07 1.93 -2.27
CA LEU A 103 -13.33 0.60 -2.84
C LEU A 103 -14.40 -0.16 -2.06
N ARG A 104 -14.43 -0.03 -0.73
CA ARG A 104 -15.43 -0.73 0.11
C ARG A 104 -16.87 -0.33 -0.22
N ARG A 105 -17.10 0.87 -0.76
CA ARG A 105 -18.44 1.36 -1.15
C ARG A 105 -18.83 0.96 -2.57
N SER A 106 -17.88 0.51 -3.39
CA SER A 106 -18.07 0.18 -4.79
C SER A 106 -17.87 -1.33 -5.00
N ALA A 107 -18.96 -2.07 -4.85
CA ALA A 107 -19.18 -3.48 -5.19
C ALA A 107 -18.65 -4.56 -4.21
N PRO A 108 -19.55 -5.37 -3.60
CA PRO A 108 -19.25 -6.77 -3.28
C PRO A 108 -19.31 -7.56 -4.59
N GLY A 109 -18.37 -7.29 -5.49
CA GLY A 109 -18.17 -8.08 -6.69
C GLY A 109 -17.40 -9.33 -6.32
N ARG A 110 -18.08 -10.47 -6.35
CA ARG A 110 -17.53 -11.83 -6.18
C ARG A 110 -16.23 -12.00 -6.99
N HIS A 111 -15.09 -11.84 -6.35
CA HIS A 111 -13.83 -12.34 -6.90
C HIS A 111 -13.69 -13.79 -6.43
N SER A 112 -14.50 -14.71 -6.99
CA SER A 112 -14.09 -16.11 -6.93
C SER A 112 -12.92 -16.25 -7.90
N THR A 113 -11.72 -16.45 -7.36
CA THR A 113 -10.63 -16.91 -8.21
C THR A 113 -11.00 -18.32 -8.65
N ARG A 114 -11.00 -18.59 -9.97
CA ARG A 114 -11.36 -19.91 -10.54
C ARG A 114 -10.31 -21.01 -10.27
N PHE A 115 -9.40 -20.79 -9.33
CA PHE A 115 -8.27 -21.66 -9.06
C PHE A 115 -8.25 -22.06 -7.60
N THR A 116 -9.03 -23.10 -7.29
CA THR A 116 -8.92 -23.84 -6.05
C THR A 116 -7.77 -24.83 -6.16
N GLY A 117 -7.08 -25.08 -5.05
CA GLY A 117 -5.87 -25.88 -5.01
C GLY A 117 -5.68 -26.53 -3.65
N ILE A 118 -4.59 -27.28 -3.49
CA ILE A 118 -4.25 -27.91 -2.22
C ILE A 118 -3.55 -26.82 -1.37
N GLY A 119 -4.34 -26.07 -0.61
CA GLY A 119 -3.88 -25.03 0.32
C GLY A 119 -3.91 -25.47 1.80
N GLU A 120 -3.55 -24.57 2.72
CA GLU A 120 -3.66 -24.80 4.18
C GLU A 120 -4.90 -24.13 4.79
N GLU A 121 -5.48 -23.11 4.13
CA GLU A 121 -6.63 -22.38 4.66
C GLU A 121 -7.93 -22.86 4.01
N PRO A 122 -8.91 -23.36 4.78
CA PRO A 122 -10.21 -23.74 4.26
C PRO A 122 -10.97 -22.51 3.77
N THR A 123 -11.38 -22.53 2.52
CA THR A 123 -12.44 -21.66 2.02
C THR A 123 -13.78 -22.15 2.54
N GLY A 124 -14.74 -21.23 2.70
CA GLY A 124 -16.13 -21.60 3.02
C GLY A 124 -16.86 -22.29 1.88
N ASP A 125 -16.20 -22.46 0.72
CA ASP A 125 -16.73 -23.18 -0.42
C ASP A 125 -16.52 -24.69 -0.23
N LEU A 126 -17.60 -25.44 -0.42
CA LEU A 126 -17.65 -26.89 -0.31
C LEU A 126 -17.78 -27.49 -1.71
N ARG A 127 -17.17 -28.66 -1.91
CA ARG A 127 -17.38 -29.47 -3.10
C ARG A 127 -17.44 -30.94 -2.74
N GLU A 128 -18.00 -31.73 -3.66
CA GLU A 128 -17.97 -33.19 -3.57
C GLU A 128 -16.52 -33.71 -3.51
N TYR A 129 -16.32 -34.71 -2.64
CA TYR A 129 -15.07 -35.47 -2.54
C TYR A 129 -14.71 -36.11 -3.88
N ARG A 130 -13.41 -36.11 -4.20
CA ARG A 130 -12.87 -36.84 -5.35
C ARG A 130 -11.67 -37.67 -4.91
N PHE A 131 -11.50 -38.81 -5.56
CA PHE A 131 -10.33 -39.66 -5.35
C PHE A 131 -9.03 -38.86 -5.53
N GLY A 132 -8.21 -38.80 -4.46
CA GLY A 132 -6.98 -38.00 -4.39
C GLY A 132 -7.04 -36.86 -3.37
N ASP A 133 -8.24 -36.50 -2.88
CA ASP A 133 -8.40 -35.54 -1.78
C ASP A 133 -7.97 -36.16 -0.45
N THR A 134 -7.33 -35.35 0.40
CA THR A 134 -6.77 -35.80 1.66
C THR A 134 -7.83 -35.78 2.77
N ALA A 135 -7.74 -36.71 3.73
CA ALA A 135 -8.75 -36.86 4.78
C ALA A 135 -8.92 -35.61 5.66
N ASP A 136 -7.89 -34.77 5.78
CA ASP A 136 -7.93 -33.51 6.51
C ASP A 136 -8.74 -32.41 5.79
N GLN A 137 -9.11 -32.61 4.53
CA GLN A 137 -9.97 -31.68 3.76
C GLN A 137 -11.46 -31.98 3.93
N ILE A 138 -11.83 -33.15 4.47
CA ILE A 138 -13.21 -33.58 4.60
C ILE A 138 -13.94 -32.75 5.67
N SER A 139 -15.01 -32.08 5.26
CA SER A 139 -15.95 -31.44 6.18
C SER A 139 -16.84 -32.51 6.79
N MET A 140 -16.44 -33.05 7.94
CA MET A 140 -17.21 -34.12 8.62
C MET A 140 -18.64 -33.67 8.94
N THR A 141 -18.84 -32.40 9.31
CA THR A 141 -20.16 -31.87 9.65
C THR A 141 -21.11 -31.89 8.46
N GLU A 142 -20.69 -31.37 7.31
CA GLU A 142 -21.54 -31.37 6.10
C GLU A 142 -21.67 -32.78 5.52
N SER A 143 -20.62 -33.60 5.60
CA SER A 143 -20.66 -34.99 5.16
C SER A 143 -21.67 -35.83 5.96
N ILE A 144 -21.70 -35.66 7.28
CA ILE A 144 -22.69 -36.33 8.16
C ILE A 144 -24.09 -35.82 7.86
N ARG A 145 -24.25 -34.51 7.62
CA ARG A 145 -25.54 -33.91 7.25
C ARG A 145 -26.06 -34.49 5.93
N ASN A 146 -25.21 -34.60 4.91
CA ASN A 146 -25.57 -35.20 3.63
C ASN A 146 -25.93 -36.68 3.77
N ALA A 147 -25.15 -37.44 4.54
CA ALA A 147 -25.47 -38.84 4.85
C ALA A 147 -26.84 -39.00 5.52
N GLN A 148 -27.19 -38.12 6.48
CA GLN A 148 -28.51 -38.13 7.12
C GLN A 148 -29.63 -37.77 6.15
N ILE A 149 -29.40 -36.85 5.21
CA ILE A 149 -30.36 -36.48 4.18
C ILE A 149 -30.60 -37.65 3.21
N ASN A 150 -29.53 -38.34 2.80
CA ASN A 150 -29.57 -39.39 1.78
C ASN A 150 -29.99 -40.76 2.33
N HIS A 151 -29.65 -41.08 3.58
CA HIS A 151 -29.81 -42.41 4.17
C HIS A 151 -30.73 -42.44 5.40
N GLY A 152 -31.16 -41.27 5.90
CA GLY A 152 -32.06 -41.16 7.05
C GLY A 152 -31.37 -41.22 8.42
N LEU A 153 -32.16 -41.07 9.48
CA LEU A 153 -31.67 -40.88 10.86
C LEU A 153 -31.56 -42.18 11.68
N LEU A 154 -32.24 -43.24 11.27
CA LEU A 154 -32.41 -44.46 12.08
C LEU A 154 -31.20 -45.40 11.99
N ASP A 155 -30.58 -45.52 10.80
CA ASP A 155 -29.34 -46.28 10.57
C ASP A 155 -28.32 -45.38 9.87
N PHE A 156 -27.26 -45.02 10.60
CA PHE A 156 -26.21 -44.16 10.05
C PHE A 156 -25.35 -44.93 9.03
N HIS A 157 -25.47 -44.53 7.77
CA HIS A 157 -24.63 -45.00 6.67
C HIS A 157 -23.98 -43.79 5.99
N LEU A 158 -22.65 -43.79 5.89
CA LEU A 158 -21.87 -42.77 5.22
C LEU A 158 -21.22 -43.39 3.97
N MET A 159 -21.59 -42.90 2.79
CA MET A 159 -21.01 -43.32 1.51
C MET A 159 -20.05 -42.26 0.96
N GLU A 160 -19.22 -42.63 -0.01
CA GLU A 160 -18.28 -41.70 -0.66
C GLU A 160 -19.01 -40.49 -1.28
N GLY A 161 -20.22 -40.70 -1.82
CA GLY A 161 -21.06 -39.63 -2.39
C GLY A 161 -21.62 -38.64 -1.37
N ASP A 162 -21.54 -38.94 -0.07
CA ASP A 162 -21.95 -38.02 0.99
C ASP A 162 -20.78 -37.12 1.43
N LEU A 163 -19.55 -37.47 1.07
CA LEU A 163 -18.37 -36.75 1.52
C LEU A 163 -18.25 -35.40 0.80
N GLU A 164 -18.22 -34.33 1.59
CA GLU A 164 -17.86 -33.01 1.12
C GLU A 164 -16.48 -32.63 1.62
N VAL A 165 -15.69 -32.03 0.74
CA VAL A 165 -14.41 -31.43 1.09
C VAL A 165 -14.54 -29.91 1.08
N SER A 166 -13.99 -29.27 2.09
CA SER A 166 -13.77 -27.83 2.05
C SER A 166 -12.66 -27.56 1.05
N GLU A 167 -12.94 -26.73 0.05
CA GLU A 167 -11.86 -26.26 -0.81
C GLU A 167 -10.86 -25.48 0.06
N ARG A 168 -9.59 -25.51 -0.33
CA ARG A 168 -8.57 -24.73 0.32
C ARG A 168 -8.01 -23.74 -0.69
N GLU A 169 -7.86 -22.49 -0.29
CA GLU A 169 -7.16 -21.53 -1.14
C GLU A 169 -5.66 -21.66 -0.88
N HIS A 170 -4.89 -21.83 -1.97
CA HIS A 170 -3.45 -21.68 -1.88
C HIS A 170 -3.10 -20.20 -1.81
N GLN A 171 -3.10 -19.63 -0.60
CA GLN A 171 -2.50 -18.32 -0.40
C GLN A 171 -0.97 -18.46 -0.45
N SER A 172 -0.43 -18.27 -1.64
CA SER A 172 1.01 -18.23 -1.84
C SER A 172 1.60 -16.99 -1.14
N GLN A 173 2.40 -17.23 -0.11
CA GLN A 173 3.11 -16.19 0.63
C GLN A 173 3.95 -15.35 -0.34
N THR A 174 3.90 -14.04 -0.18
CA THR A 174 4.56 -13.09 -1.06
C THR A 174 5.55 -12.21 -0.31
N SER A 175 6.71 -11.96 -0.94
CA SER A 175 7.69 -11.00 -0.48
C SER A 175 7.65 -9.76 -1.36
N THR A 176 7.38 -8.62 -0.73
CA THR A 176 7.20 -7.35 -1.40
C THR A 176 8.31 -6.40 -0.96
N VAL A 177 8.99 -5.77 -1.92
CA VAL A 177 9.81 -4.57 -1.66
C VAL A 177 9.05 -3.35 -2.15
N LEU A 178 8.88 -2.36 -1.28
CA LEU A 178 8.35 -1.05 -1.61
C LEU A 178 9.52 -0.06 -1.71
N MET A 179 9.73 0.50 -2.90
CA MET A 179 10.77 1.47 -3.19
C MET A 179 10.17 2.87 -3.34
N ILE A 180 10.73 3.85 -2.64
CA ILE A 180 10.24 5.23 -2.65
C ILE A 180 11.37 6.17 -3.07
N ASP A 181 11.11 6.97 -4.08
CA ASP A 181 11.99 8.03 -4.53
C ASP A 181 11.97 9.22 -3.55
N ILE A 182 13.15 9.66 -3.11
CA ILE A 182 13.35 10.85 -2.26
C ILE A 182 14.23 11.90 -2.94
N SER A 183 14.39 11.80 -4.26
CA SER A 183 15.15 12.74 -5.07
C SER A 183 14.49 14.11 -5.13
N HIS A 184 15.29 15.11 -5.48
CA HIS A 184 14.82 16.49 -5.48
C HIS A 184 13.64 16.72 -6.45
N SER A 185 13.48 15.90 -7.49
CA SER A 185 12.36 16.01 -8.43
C SER A 185 11.00 15.93 -7.76
N MET A 186 10.90 15.18 -6.66
CA MET A 186 9.67 14.96 -5.89
C MET A 186 9.07 16.24 -5.27
N ILE A 187 9.78 17.36 -5.29
CA ILE A 187 9.29 18.70 -4.88
C ILE A 187 9.56 19.80 -5.91
N LEU A 188 10.08 19.45 -7.10
CA LEU A 188 10.42 20.46 -8.10
C LEU A 188 9.16 21.13 -8.66
N TYR A 189 9.34 22.37 -9.12
CA TYR A 189 8.28 23.19 -9.74
C TYR A 189 7.09 23.52 -8.83
N GLY A 190 7.27 23.42 -7.51
CA GLY A 190 6.23 23.75 -6.52
C GLY A 190 5.17 22.66 -6.36
N GLU A 191 5.40 21.47 -6.92
CA GLU A 191 4.51 20.32 -6.77
C GLU A 191 5.02 19.40 -5.66
N ASP A 192 4.22 19.21 -4.60
CA ASP A 192 4.51 18.21 -3.56
C ASP A 192 4.06 16.81 -4.02
N ARG A 193 5.00 16.04 -4.57
CA ARG A 193 4.76 14.64 -5.01
C ARG A 193 5.17 13.64 -3.94
N ILE A 194 5.99 14.04 -2.97
CA ILE A 194 6.42 13.17 -1.86
C ILE A 194 5.27 12.87 -0.91
N THR A 195 4.42 13.84 -0.56
CA THR A 195 3.27 13.60 0.32
C THR A 195 2.28 12.58 -0.28
N PRO A 196 1.86 12.70 -1.55
CA PRO A 196 1.16 11.64 -2.27
C PRO A 196 1.83 10.27 -2.16
N ALA A 197 3.15 10.20 -2.42
CA ALA A 197 3.91 8.95 -2.37
C ALA A 197 3.92 8.31 -0.98
N LYS A 198 4.12 9.11 0.08
CA LYS A 198 4.05 8.63 1.48
C LYS A 198 2.68 8.06 1.79
N LYS A 199 1.59 8.73 1.41
CA LYS A 199 0.22 8.25 1.65
C LYS A 199 0.01 6.89 1.02
N VAL A 200 0.40 6.74 -0.25
CA VAL A 200 0.30 5.46 -0.98
C VAL A 200 1.15 4.38 -0.30
N ALA A 201 2.39 4.70 0.05
CA ALA A 201 3.31 3.78 0.72
C ALA A 201 2.76 3.29 2.07
N MET A 202 2.26 4.21 2.89
CA MET A 202 1.64 3.92 4.18
C MET A 202 0.39 3.06 4.03
N ALA A 203 -0.48 3.42 3.09
CA ALA A 203 -1.70 2.69 2.80
C ALA A 203 -1.40 1.25 2.33
N LEU A 204 -0.43 1.09 1.43
CA LEU A 204 0.07 -0.22 0.98
C LEU A 204 0.64 -1.05 2.13
N ALA A 205 1.48 -0.44 2.95
CA ALA A 205 2.09 -1.12 4.08
C ALA A 205 1.05 -1.59 5.10
N GLU A 206 0.06 -0.76 5.39
CA GLU A 206 -1.03 -1.11 6.31
C GLU A 206 -1.96 -2.18 5.69
N LEU A 207 -2.27 -2.10 4.39
CA LEU A 207 -3.06 -3.09 3.67
C LEU A 207 -2.41 -4.48 3.73
N ILE A 208 -1.11 -4.56 3.40
CA ILE A 208 -0.37 -5.82 3.42
C ILE A 208 -0.35 -6.42 4.83
N ARG A 209 -0.10 -5.59 5.84
CA ARG A 209 -0.03 -6.07 7.24
C ARG A 209 -1.37 -6.53 7.79
N ILE A 210 -2.48 -5.88 7.42
CA ILE A 210 -3.82 -6.25 7.89
C ILE A 210 -4.35 -7.47 7.14
N ARG A 211 -4.26 -7.46 5.81
CA ARG A 211 -4.91 -8.46 4.96
C ARG A 211 -4.05 -9.70 4.72
N PHE A 212 -2.73 -9.56 4.79
CA PHE A 212 -1.78 -10.63 4.45
C PHE A 212 -0.68 -10.76 5.52
N PRO A 213 -1.01 -11.16 6.76
CA PRO A 213 -0.08 -11.17 7.88
C PRO A 213 1.10 -12.15 7.72
N LYS A 214 0.99 -13.13 6.82
CA LYS A 214 2.06 -14.10 6.49
C LYS A 214 3.04 -13.58 5.42
N ASP A 215 2.75 -12.45 4.78
CA ASP A 215 3.62 -11.85 3.77
C ASP A 215 4.74 -11.02 4.40
N THR A 216 5.82 -10.83 3.65
CA THR A 216 6.92 -9.95 4.08
C THR A 216 6.89 -8.66 3.29
N LEU A 217 7.09 -7.53 3.99
CA LEU A 217 7.25 -6.21 3.39
C LEU A 217 8.59 -5.62 3.83
N ASP A 218 9.42 -5.28 2.84
CA ASP A 218 10.63 -4.49 3.01
C ASP A 218 10.40 -3.12 2.39
N VAL A 219 10.77 -2.04 3.08
CA VAL A 219 10.66 -0.68 2.55
C VAL A 219 12.06 -0.11 2.35
N ILE A 220 12.31 0.45 1.17
CA ILE A 220 13.57 1.12 0.85
C ILE A 220 13.28 2.50 0.28
N VAL A 221 14.22 3.41 0.51
CA VAL A 221 14.24 4.72 -0.16
C VAL A 221 15.46 4.79 -1.07
N PHE A 222 15.36 5.59 -2.13
CA PHE A 222 16.49 5.84 -3.02
C PHE A 222 16.57 7.33 -3.41
N GLY A 223 17.80 7.84 -3.35
CA GLY A 223 18.22 9.17 -3.80
C GLY A 223 19.54 9.02 -4.56
N ASP A 224 20.63 9.60 -4.04
CA ASP A 224 21.99 9.35 -4.58
C ASP A 224 22.47 7.91 -4.32
N ASP A 225 21.94 7.29 -3.27
CA ASP A 225 22.14 5.88 -2.88
C ASP A 225 20.79 5.29 -2.43
N ALA A 226 20.75 3.99 -2.11
CA ALA A 226 19.56 3.31 -1.61
C ALA A 226 19.80 2.63 -0.26
N TRP A 227 18.83 2.71 0.65
CA TRP A 227 18.90 2.07 1.97
C TRP A 227 17.51 1.64 2.48
N PRO A 228 17.45 0.61 3.34
CA PRO A 228 16.20 0.19 3.95
C PRO A 228 15.76 1.16 5.05
N ILE A 229 14.44 1.31 5.19
CA ILE A 229 13.79 2.05 6.27
C ILE A 229 12.71 1.18 6.92
N SER A 230 12.27 1.56 8.11
CA SER A 230 11.12 0.92 8.73
C SER A 230 9.81 1.55 8.26
N VAL A 231 8.71 0.81 8.36
CA VAL A 231 7.36 1.33 8.08
C VAL A 231 7.00 2.52 9.00
N LYS A 232 7.64 2.63 10.18
CA LYS A 232 7.44 3.75 11.10
C LYS A 232 8.07 5.05 10.58
N ASP A 233 9.07 4.95 9.72
CA ASP A 233 9.79 6.10 9.19
C ASP A 233 9.06 6.77 8.02
N LEU A 234 8.05 6.10 7.43
CA LEU A 234 7.29 6.58 6.27
C LEU A 234 6.69 7.99 6.44
N PRO A 235 6.04 8.36 7.57
CA PRO A 235 5.50 9.70 7.76
C PRO A 235 6.60 10.78 7.73
N TYR A 236 7.76 10.45 8.29
CA TYR A 236 8.90 11.35 8.47
C TYR A 236 9.81 11.48 7.25
N LEU A 237 9.49 10.79 6.14
CA LEU A 237 10.30 10.88 4.93
C LEU A 237 10.39 12.32 4.44
N GLN A 238 11.58 12.74 4.05
CA GLN A 238 11.81 14.03 3.44
C GLN A 238 12.62 13.85 2.17
N VAL A 239 12.38 14.75 1.23
CA VAL A 239 13.18 14.83 0.02
C VAL A 239 14.50 15.51 0.35
N GLY A 240 15.58 15.02 -0.25
CA GLY A 240 16.88 15.68 -0.15
C GLY A 240 17.30 16.30 -1.48
N PRO A 241 18.44 17.02 -1.51
CA PRO A 241 19.08 17.49 -2.75
C PRO A 241 19.74 16.32 -3.51
N TYR A 242 19.02 15.21 -3.65
CA TYR A 242 19.49 13.96 -4.22
C TYR A 242 19.08 13.83 -5.69
N HIS A 243 19.86 13.04 -6.42
CA HIS A 243 19.53 12.54 -7.74
C HIS A 243 18.67 11.27 -7.62
N THR A 244 18.31 10.70 -8.76
CA THR A 244 17.43 9.53 -8.85
C THR A 244 18.27 8.31 -9.22
N ASN A 245 18.79 7.58 -8.22
CA ASN A 245 19.57 6.35 -8.41
C ASN A 245 18.67 5.10 -8.42
N THR A 246 17.80 5.01 -9.42
CA THR A 246 16.95 3.82 -9.64
C THR A 246 17.76 2.52 -9.70
N PRO A 247 18.97 2.47 -10.31
CA PRO A 247 19.79 1.26 -10.28
C PRO A 247 20.14 0.77 -8.88
N ALA A 248 20.60 1.64 -7.98
CA ALA A 248 20.93 1.25 -6.61
C ALA A 248 19.69 0.73 -5.84
N GLY A 249 18.55 1.38 -6.04
CA GLY A 249 17.28 0.92 -5.45
C GLY A 249 16.90 -0.48 -5.92
N LEU A 250 16.99 -0.75 -7.23
CA LEU A 250 16.67 -2.06 -7.81
C LEU A 250 17.65 -3.14 -7.35
N GLU A 251 18.94 -2.84 -7.30
CA GLU A 251 19.97 -3.77 -6.81
C GLU A 251 19.72 -4.14 -5.34
N LEU A 252 19.45 -3.16 -4.48
CA LEU A 252 19.10 -3.39 -3.08
C LEU A 252 17.80 -4.22 -2.94
N ALA A 253 16.77 -3.88 -3.72
CA ALA A 253 15.50 -4.62 -3.71
C ALA A 253 15.70 -6.09 -4.11
N MET A 254 16.49 -6.34 -5.15
CA MET A 254 16.83 -7.70 -5.59
C MET A 254 17.60 -8.47 -4.50
N ASP A 255 18.53 -7.83 -3.81
CA ASP A 255 19.30 -8.45 -2.73
C ASP A 255 18.44 -8.82 -1.52
N LEU A 256 17.51 -7.93 -1.14
CA LEU A 256 16.53 -8.21 -0.08
C LEU A 256 15.63 -9.38 -0.48
N LEU A 257 15.04 -9.34 -1.68
CA LEU A 257 14.16 -10.38 -2.19
C LEU A 257 14.88 -11.72 -2.36
N ARG A 258 16.16 -11.74 -2.72
CA ARG A 258 16.96 -12.97 -2.84
C ARG A 258 17.08 -13.71 -1.50
N ARG A 259 17.13 -12.99 -0.37
CA ARG A 259 17.22 -13.56 0.99
C ARG A 259 15.88 -14.12 1.48
N ARG A 260 14.76 -13.77 0.85
CA ARG A 260 13.42 -14.26 1.22
C ARG A 260 13.16 -15.64 0.61
N LYS A 261 12.58 -16.54 1.42
CA LYS A 261 12.21 -17.92 1.04
C LYS A 261 10.91 -18.00 0.24
N ASN A 262 10.06 -16.96 0.33
CA ASN A 262 8.77 -16.95 -0.33
C ASN A 262 8.97 -17.10 -1.85
N PRO A 263 8.21 -17.98 -2.50
CA PRO A 263 8.32 -18.13 -3.95
C PRO A 263 7.97 -16.80 -4.60
N ASN A 264 6.82 -16.22 -4.24
CA ASN A 264 6.31 -14.97 -4.80
C ASN A 264 7.13 -13.78 -4.33
N LYS A 265 7.61 -12.99 -5.29
CA LYS A 265 8.46 -11.83 -5.08
C LYS A 265 7.98 -10.73 -5.99
N GLN A 266 7.85 -9.52 -5.49
CA GLN A 266 7.43 -8.37 -6.30
C GLN A 266 8.05 -7.07 -5.77
N ILE A 267 8.14 -6.08 -6.65
CA ILE A 267 8.62 -4.75 -6.32
C ILE A 267 7.53 -3.74 -6.67
N PHE A 268 7.19 -2.86 -5.74
CA PHE A 268 6.44 -1.63 -6.02
C PHE A 268 7.41 -0.47 -5.98
N MET A 269 7.44 0.35 -7.02
CA MET A 269 8.31 1.53 -7.12
C MET A 269 7.45 2.77 -7.25
N ILE A 270 7.63 3.74 -6.35
CA ILE A 270 6.99 5.05 -6.43
C ILE A 270 8.08 6.06 -6.78
N THR A 271 7.93 6.73 -7.93
CA THR A 271 8.91 7.69 -8.43
C THR A 271 8.24 8.74 -9.32
N ASP A 272 8.80 9.93 -9.30
CA ASP A 272 8.45 11.01 -10.22
C ASP A 272 9.62 11.41 -11.13
N GLY A 273 10.77 10.75 -10.94
CA GLY A 273 12.06 11.17 -11.44
C GLY A 273 12.56 10.28 -12.56
N LYS A 274 13.18 10.91 -13.56
CA LYS A 274 14.01 10.18 -14.53
C LYS A 274 15.26 9.70 -13.81
N PRO A 275 15.74 8.47 -14.09
CA PRO A 275 16.99 8.01 -13.51
C PRO A 275 18.12 8.94 -13.95
N SER A 276 18.76 9.60 -12.99
CA SER A 276 19.71 10.69 -13.23
C SER A 276 21.10 10.42 -12.67
N CYS A 277 21.28 9.32 -11.93
CA CYS A 277 22.59 8.86 -11.53
C CYS A 277 22.70 7.34 -11.39
N MET A 278 23.93 6.85 -11.32
CA MET A 278 24.27 5.47 -10.96
C MET A 278 25.68 5.39 -10.39
N ARG A 279 26.00 4.35 -9.62
CA ARG A 279 27.38 4.10 -9.18
C ARG A 279 28.22 3.43 -10.26
N VAL A 280 29.45 3.91 -10.43
CA VAL A 280 30.48 3.32 -11.30
C VAL A 280 31.77 3.19 -10.48
N GLY A 281 32.01 2.00 -9.92
CA GLY A 281 33.00 1.82 -8.86
C GLY A 281 32.64 2.71 -7.66
N ASP A 282 33.63 3.43 -7.13
CA ASP A 282 33.43 4.33 -5.98
C ASP A 282 32.91 5.72 -6.34
N ARG A 283 32.62 5.99 -7.63
CA ARG A 283 32.16 7.30 -8.09
C ARG A 283 30.67 7.29 -8.44
N LEU A 284 29.99 8.37 -8.09
CA LEU A 284 28.63 8.64 -8.54
C LEU A 284 28.68 9.27 -9.93
N TYR A 285 28.27 8.51 -10.95
CA TYR A 285 28.04 9.03 -12.29
C TYR A 285 26.67 9.71 -12.30
N LYS A 286 26.64 11.01 -12.60
CA LYS A 286 25.41 11.81 -12.62
C LYS A 286 25.26 12.55 -13.94
N ASN A 287 24.05 12.51 -14.47
CA ASN A 287 23.64 13.35 -15.59
C ASN A 287 22.14 13.63 -15.44
N SER A 288 21.84 14.80 -14.87
CA SER A 288 20.47 15.25 -14.61
C SER A 288 19.79 15.84 -15.85
N PHE A 289 20.54 16.08 -16.93
CA PHE A 289 20.00 16.62 -18.18
C PHE A 289 19.53 15.50 -19.09
N GLY A 290 18.21 15.27 -19.07
CA GLY A 290 17.55 14.29 -19.95
C GLY A 290 17.79 12.83 -19.54
N LEU A 291 17.53 11.93 -20.48
CA LEU A 291 17.72 10.49 -20.30
C LEU A 291 19.11 10.07 -20.80
N ASP A 292 20.08 10.04 -19.88
CA ASP A 292 21.41 9.53 -20.19
C ASP A 292 21.34 8.05 -20.56
N ARG A 293 21.79 7.72 -21.79
CA ARG A 293 21.71 6.34 -22.32
C ARG A 293 22.41 5.33 -21.44
N ARG A 294 23.51 5.69 -20.77
CA ARG A 294 24.26 4.77 -19.92
C ARG A 294 23.45 4.41 -18.67
N ILE A 295 22.82 5.39 -18.05
CA ILE A 295 21.98 5.20 -16.85
C ILE A 295 20.72 4.42 -17.23
N VAL A 296 20.03 4.84 -18.30
CA VAL A 296 18.81 4.18 -18.78
C VAL A 296 19.08 2.72 -19.13
N ASN A 297 20.14 2.43 -19.89
CA ASN A 297 20.48 1.05 -20.25
C ASN A 297 20.75 0.17 -19.03
N LYS A 298 21.35 0.73 -17.97
CA LYS A 298 21.54 0.03 -16.70
C LYS A 298 20.21 -0.28 -16.03
N CYS A 299 19.27 0.66 -15.98
CA CYS A 299 17.91 0.44 -15.47
C CYS A 299 17.17 -0.65 -16.27
N LEU A 300 17.19 -0.60 -17.61
CA LEU A 300 16.55 -1.59 -18.47
C LEU A 300 17.16 -2.99 -18.33
N THR A 301 18.49 -3.05 -18.12
CA THR A 301 19.19 -4.31 -17.84
C THR A 301 18.72 -4.92 -16.51
N LEU A 302 18.60 -4.11 -15.46
CA LEU A 302 18.09 -4.55 -14.16
C LEU A 302 16.62 -4.98 -14.24
N ALA A 303 15.78 -4.23 -14.97
CA ALA A 303 14.39 -4.59 -15.24
C ALA A 303 14.27 -5.98 -15.89
N SER A 304 15.11 -6.23 -16.90
CA SER A 304 15.20 -7.52 -17.60
C SER A 304 15.71 -8.65 -16.69
N ASN A 305 16.64 -8.35 -15.78
CA ASN A 305 17.10 -9.30 -14.79
C ASN A 305 15.99 -9.65 -13.80
N CYS A 306 15.23 -8.67 -13.31
CA CYS A 306 14.05 -8.90 -12.48
C CYS A 306 13.01 -9.78 -13.21
N LYS A 307 12.78 -9.58 -14.51
CA LYS A 307 11.92 -10.45 -15.32
C LYS A 307 12.39 -11.90 -15.34
N ARG A 308 13.68 -12.12 -15.58
CA ARG A 308 14.30 -13.47 -15.56
C ARG A 308 14.16 -14.14 -14.19
N LEU A 309 14.25 -13.36 -13.12
CA LEU A 309 14.03 -13.81 -11.74
C LEU A 309 12.55 -13.91 -11.35
N ARG A 310 11.62 -13.62 -12.28
CA ARG A 310 10.16 -13.61 -12.06
C ARG A 310 9.73 -12.66 -10.96
N ILE A 311 10.39 -11.51 -10.86
CA ILE A 311 10.08 -10.40 -9.97
C ILE A 311 9.39 -9.31 -10.81
N PRO A 312 8.05 -9.26 -10.86
CA PRO A 312 7.33 -8.14 -11.46
C PRO A 312 7.64 -6.84 -10.70
N ILE A 313 7.82 -5.77 -11.46
CA ILE A 313 7.97 -4.41 -10.96
C ILE A 313 6.73 -3.62 -11.38
N THR A 314 6.04 -3.07 -10.39
CA THR A 314 4.90 -2.18 -10.59
C THR A 314 5.30 -0.77 -10.24
N THR A 315 5.29 0.12 -11.23
CA THR A 315 5.75 1.49 -11.09
C THR A 315 4.58 2.45 -10.97
N PHE A 316 4.56 3.27 -9.92
CA PHE A 316 3.65 4.38 -9.72
C PHE A 316 4.36 5.67 -10.08
N MET A 317 3.92 6.28 -11.18
CA MET A 317 4.46 7.54 -11.66
C MET A 317 3.61 8.69 -11.13
N VAL A 318 4.24 9.60 -10.38
CA VAL A 318 3.59 10.76 -9.73
C VAL A 318 3.89 12.07 -10.50
N ALA A 319 4.13 12.00 -11.80
CA ALA A 319 4.40 13.16 -12.67
C ALA A 319 3.78 12.99 -14.05
N GLU A 320 3.63 14.09 -14.80
CA GLU A 320 3.08 14.10 -16.18
C GLU A 320 4.16 14.38 -17.25
N ASP A 321 5.42 14.04 -17.00
CA ASP A 321 6.51 14.28 -17.96
C ASP A 321 6.51 13.26 -19.13
N PRO A 322 6.46 13.69 -20.41
CA PRO A 322 6.42 12.80 -21.58
C PRO A 322 7.64 11.89 -21.74
N TYR A 323 8.83 12.37 -21.41
CA TYR A 323 10.06 11.59 -21.54
C TYR A 323 10.15 10.50 -20.46
N LEU A 324 9.75 10.83 -19.23
CA LEU A 324 9.63 9.87 -18.13
C LEU A 324 8.62 8.78 -18.50
N ARG A 325 7.49 9.16 -19.10
CA ARG A 325 6.50 8.20 -19.58
C ARG A 325 7.08 7.23 -20.61
N SER A 326 7.89 7.71 -21.56
CA SER A 326 8.59 6.84 -22.52
C SER A 326 9.54 5.87 -21.82
N PHE A 327 10.37 6.37 -20.91
CA PHE A 327 11.29 5.55 -20.13
C PHE A 327 10.55 4.48 -19.30
N ILE A 328 9.50 4.87 -18.59
CA ILE A 328 8.70 3.95 -17.74
C ILE A 328 7.98 2.91 -18.60
N HIS A 329 7.54 3.26 -19.80
CA HIS A 329 6.98 2.30 -20.76
C HIS A 329 8.02 1.25 -21.14
N GLU A 330 9.18 1.67 -21.65
CA GLU A 330 10.29 0.77 -22.02
C GLU A 330 10.74 -0.09 -20.83
N PHE A 331 10.83 0.51 -19.64
CA PHE A 331 11.20 -0.18 -18.41
C PHE A 331 10.18 -1.25 -18.01
N SER A 332 8.89 -0.93 -18.12
CA SER A 332 7.80 -1.87 -17.83
C SER A 332 7.76 -3.01 -18.84
N GLU A 333 8.00 -2.75 -20.12
CA GLU A 333 8.11 -3.78 -21.17
C GLU A 333 9.30 -4.71 -20.94
N ALA A 334 10.47 -4.14 -20.60
CA ALA A 334 11.68 -4.87 -20.28
C ALA A 334 11.46 -5.80 -19.08
N ASN A 335 10.72 -5.36 -18.06
CA ASN A 335 10.36 -6.20 -16.91
C ASN A 335 9.17 -7.15 -17.18
N GLY A 336 8.26 -6.80 -18.09
CA GLY A 336 6.93 -7.41 -18.16
C GLY A 336 6.00 -7.03 -17.00
N GLY A 337 6.30 -5.91 -16.34
CA GLY A 337 5.57 -5.34 -15.21
C GLY A 337 4.47 -4.38 -15.64
N LYS A 338 4.06 -3.48 -14.75
CA LYS A 338 3.04 -2.46 -15.04
C LYS A 338 3.49 -1.07 -14.62
N ALA A 339 2.94 -0.07 -15.29
CA ALA A 339 3.08 1.32 -14.93
C ALA A 339 1.71 1.96 -14.74
N TYR A 340 1.57 2.71 -13.66
CA TYR A 340 0.38 3.48 -13.33
C TYR A 340 0.71 4.96 -13.41
N TYR A 341 0.00 5.65 -14.30
CA TYR A 341 0.07 7.10 -14.51
C TYR A 341 -1.13 7.71 -13.81
N THR A 342 -0.95 8.27 -12.62
CA THR A 342 -2.09 8.59 -11.76
C THR A 342 -1.94 9.96 -11.13
N SER A 343 -3.05 10.72 -11.12
CA SER A 343 -3.36 11.59 -9.98
C SER A 343 -3.80 10.71 -8.80
N LEU A 344 -3.64 11.15 -7.55
CA LEU A 344 -3.97 10.36 -6.34
C LEU A 344 -5.36 9.68 -6.35
N LYS A 345 -6.30 10.17 -7.17
CA LYS A 345 -7.65 9.60 -7.36
C LYS A 345 -7.60 8.34 -8.23
N GLY A 346 -7.87 7.18 -7.63
CA GLY A 346 -8.02 5.89 -8.34
C GLY A 346 -6.83 4.94 -8.18
N LEU A 347 -5.72 5.42 -7.63
CA LEU A 347 -4.51 4.64 -7.39
C LEU A 347 -4.79 3.39 -6.54
N GLY A 348 -5.65 3.49 -5.52
CA GLY A 348 -5.98 2.37 -4.63
C GLY A 348 -6.61 1.16 -5.33
N GLN A 349 -7.46 1.35 -6.34
CA GLN A 349 -8.09 0.21 -7.03
C GLN A 349 -7.06 -0.59 -7.82
N PHE A 350 -6.22 0.13 -8.57
CA PHE A 350 -5.19 -0.47 -9.40
C PHE A 350 -4.12 -1.19 -8.59
N VAL A 351 -3.72 -0.62 -7.45
CA VAL A 351 -2.78 -1.27 -6.52
C VAL A 351 -3.31 -2.61 -6.03
N LEU A 352 -4.58 -2.65 -5.62
CA LEU A 352 -5.17 -3.84 -5.02
C LEU A 352 -5.35 -4.96 -6.06
N GLU A 353 -5.88 -4.62 -7.23
CA GLU A 353 -6.01 -5.57 -8.34
C GLU A 353 -4.66 -6.14 -8.78
N ASP A 354 -3.61 -5.31 -8.83
CA ASP A 354 -2.28 -5.77 -9.23
C ASP A 354 -1.61 -6.62 -8.17
N PHE A 355 -1.68 -6.20 -6.91
CA PHE A 355 -1.17 -6.96 -5.77
C PHE A 355 -1.80 -8.35 -5.72
N GLU A 356 -3.11 -8.46 -5.88
CA GLU A 356 -3.81 -9.76 -5.89
C GLU A 356 -3.45 -10.58 -7.14
N ARG A 357 -3.43 -9.96 -8.33
CA ARG A 357 -3.13 -10.68 -9.58
C ARG A 357 -1.72 -11.25 -9.61
N ASN A 358 -0.74 -10.54 -9.06
CA ASN A 358 0.66 -11.01 -9.00
C ASN A 358 0.83 -12.22 -8.06
N ARG A 359 -0.08 -12.42 -7.10
CA ARG A 359 -0.13 -13.62 -6.25
C ARG A 359 -0.72 -14.83 -6.96
N VAL A 360 -1.80 -14.63 -7.73
CA VAL A 360 -2.56 -15.71 -8.39
C VAL A 360 -1.79 -16.31 -9.57
N ARG A 361 -0.87 -15.55 -10.18
CA ARG A 361 -0.21 -15.90 -11.44
C ARG A 361 0.75 -17.10 -11.40
N ARG A 362 0.80 -17.85 -10.31
CA ARG A 362 1.79 -18.93 -10.11
C ARG A 362 1.13 -20.29 -9.95
N ARG A 363 0.98 -20.96 -11.09
CA ARG A 363 1.10 -22.43 -11.21
C ARG A 363 2.37 -22.73 -11.99
#